data_AF-A0AAP4AK63-F1
#
_entry.id   AF-A0AAP4AK63-F1
#
_cell.length_a   1.000
_cell.length_b   1.000
_cell.length_c   1.000
_cell.angle_alpha   90.00
_cell.angle_beta   90.00
_cell.angle_gamma   90.00
#
_symmetry.space_group_name_H-M   'P 1'
#
loop_
_entity.id
_entity.type
_entity.pdbx_description
1 polymer ?
#
loop_
_entity_poly.entity_id
_entity_poly.type
_entity_poly.pdbx_seq_one_letter_code
_entity_poly.pdbx_strand_id
1 'polypeptide(L)'
;MEEQEKINIYTEDRKIIIGNKEHKAEFYVMFSIIEANVEYLTVTNGKNLFLVLKDDEKASEYVVVENEDENLVFEDLITEFLENNDVKVIDDPNTQLLTIFKSQQVEE
;
A
#
# COMPACT_ATOMS: atom_id res chain seq x y z
N MET A 1 -1.18 -1.58 31.44
CA MET A 1 -1.34 -1.29 29.99
C MET A 1 -0.12 -1.90 29.35
N GLU A 2 -0.31 -2.96 28.56
CA GLU A 2 0.77 -3.47 27.72
C GLU A 2 1.03 -2.39 26.66
N GLU A 3 2.27 -1.90 26.57
CA GLU A 3 2.68 -1.13 25.41
C GLU A 3 2.54 -2.07 24.22
N GLN A 4 1.57 -1.82 23.33
CA GLN A 4 1.51 -2.51 22.05
C GLN A 4 2.82 -2.23 21.33
N GLU A 5 3.58 -3.30 21.06
CA GLU A 5 4.82 -3.22 20.34
C GLU A 5 4.52 -2.73 18.92
N LYS A 6 4.96 -1.51 18.61
CA LYS A 6 4.71 -0.89 17.30
C LYS A 6 5.44 -1.67 16.21
N ILE A 7 4.76 -1.95 15.10
CA ILE A 7 5.37 -2.70 13.99
C ILE A 7 6.29 -1.78 13.18
N ASN A 8 7.51 -2.27 12.89
CA ASN A 8 8.38 -1.71 11.86
C ASN A 8 8.15 -2.46 10.53
N ILE A 9 7.67 -1.75 9.51
CA ILE A 9 7.38 -2.35 8.20
C ILE A 9 8.59 -2.36 7.24
N TYR A 10 9.65 -1.59 7.53
CA TYR A 10 10.83 -1.44 6.66
C TYR A 10 11.82 -2.59 6.85
N THR A 11 11.36 -3.79 6.53
CA THR A 11 12.13 -5.04 6.65
C THR A 11 12.16 -5.74 5.31
N GLU A 12 13.22 -6.52 5.05
CA GLU A 12 13.33 -7.29 3.81
C GLU A 12 12.20 -8.31 3.65
N ASP A 13 11.72 -8.90 4.76
CA ASP A 13 10.62 -9.88 4.74
C ASP A 13 9.28 -9.29 4.28
N ARG A 14 9.12 -7.96 4.41
CA ARG A 14 7.93 -7.22 3.98
C ARG A 14 8.13 -6.52 2.64
N LYS A 15 9.34 -6.59 2.07
CA LYS A 15 9.66 -5.93 0.81
C LYS A 15 9.12 -6.75 -0.35
N ILE A 16 8.40 -6.07 -1.23
CA ILE A 16 7.93 -6.62 -2.50
C ILE A 16 8.36 -5.72 -3.64
N ILE A 17 8.44 -6.29 -4.84
CA ILE A 17 8.75 -5.57 -6.06
C ILE A 17 7.50 -5.53 -6.92
N ILE A 18 6.99 -4.32 -7.17
CA ILE A 18 5.82 -4.09 -8.02
C ILE A 18 6.28 -3.43 -9.30
N GLY A 19 5.79 -3.90 -10.43
CA GLY A 19 6.03 -3.27 -11.71
C GLY A 19 5.97 -4.22 -12.88
N ASN A 20 6.11 -3.67 -14.08
CA ASN A 20 6.11 -4.46 -15.32
C ASN A 20 7.55 -4.86 -15.71
N LYS A 21 7.72 -5.38 -16.94
CA LYS A 21 9.04 -5.80 -17.44
C LYS A 21 10.04 -4.64 -17.58
N GLU A 22 9.56 -3.42 -17.71
CA GLU A 22 10.37 -2.23 -18.00
C GLU A 22 10.62 -1.36 -16.77
N HIS A 23 9.64 -1.29 -15.86
CA HIS A 23 9.68 -0.47 -14.66
C HIS A 23 9.34 -1.31 -13.44
N LYS A 24 10.23 -1.30 -12.44
CA LYS A 24 10.06 -1.98 -11.16
C LYS A 24 10.30 -0.99 -10.04
N ALA A 25 9.49 -1.06 -8.99
CA ALA A 25 9.62 -0.25 -7.79
C ALA A 25 9.50 -1.13 -6.54
N GLU A 26 10.25 -0.75 -5.51
CA GLU A 26 10.22 -1.44 -4.22
C GLU A 26 9.10 -0.86 -3.36
N PHE A 27 8.36 -1.75 -2.71
CA PHE A 27 7.31 -1.43 -1.76
C PHE A 27 7.44 -2.29 -0.51
N TYR A 28 6.85 -1.83 0.59
CA TYR A 28 6.74 -2.53 1.86
C TYR A 28 5.28 -2.83 2.14
N VAL A 29 4.97 -4.08 2.47
CA VAL A 29 3.63 -4.50 2.87
C VAL A 29 3.33 -4.01 4.28
N MET A 30 2.27 -3.21 4.40
CA MET A 30 1.76 -2.73 5.68
C MET A 30 0.91 -3.81 6.34
N PHE A 31 -0.13 -4.25 5.64
CA PHE A 31 -1.06 -5.29 6.08
C PHE A 31 -1.72 -5.98 4.87
N SER A 32 -2.27 -7.16 5.11
CA SER A 32 -3.12 -7.89 4.17
C SER A 32 -4.50 -8.13 4.77
N ILE A 33 -5.52 -8.13 3.91
CA ILE A 33 -6.91 -8.40 4.29
C ILE A 33 -7.47 -9.41 3.29
N ILE A 34 -8.22 -10.39 3.79
CA ILE A 34 -8.95 -11.32 2.95
C ILE A 34 -10.43 -11.07 3.16
N GLU A 35 -11.10 -10.59 2.11
CA GLU A 35 -12.53 -10.27 2.09
C GLU A 35 -13.18 -11.03 0.93
N ALA A 36 -14.25 -11.78 1.19
CA ALA A 36 -14.95 -12.58 0.18
C ALA A 36 -14.05 -13.49 -0.69
N ASN A 37 -13.00 -14.08 -0.10
CA ASN A 37 -11.96 -14.88 -0.75
C ASN A 37 -11.02 -14.11 -1.71
N VAL A 38 -11.02 -12.78 -1.68
CA VAL A 38 -10.06 -11.95 -2.40
C VAL A 38 -9.04 -11.42 -1.39
N GLU A 39 -7.76 -11.61 -1.68
CA GLU A 39 -6.68 -11.01 -0.89
C GLU A 39 -6.38 -9.59 -1.37
N TYR A 40 -6.29 -8.67 -0.44
CA TYR A 40 -5.89 -7.30 -0.63
C TYR A 40 -4.60 -7.02 0.12
N LEU A 41 -3.65 -6.35 -0.53
CA LEU A 41 -2.39 -5.90 0.05
C LEU A 41 -2.32 -4.38 0.07
N THR A 42 -2.13 -3.82 1.24
CA THR A 42 -1.82 -2.40 1.38
C THR A 42 -0.31 -2.22 1.48
N VAL A 43 0.24 -1.38 0.61
CA VAL A 43 1.68 -1.26 0.41
C VAL A 43 2.11 0.18 0.36
N THR A 44 3.34 0.47 0.77
CA THR A 44 3.94 1.80 0.69
C THR A 44 5.34 1.76 0.10
N ASN A 45 5.71 2.79 -0.67
CA ASN A 45 7.10 2.98 -1.09
C ASN A 45 7.99 3.55 0.05
N GLY A 46 7.41 3.75 1.23
CA GLY A 46 8.07 4.36 2.38
C GLY A 46 8.28 5.86 2.24
N LYS A 47 7.79 6.50 1.18
CA LYS A 47 7.92 7.94 0.94
C LYS A 47 6.56 8.62 1.02
N ASN A 48 5.84 8.60 -0.09
CA ASN A 48 4.62 9.38 -0.31
C ASN A 48 3.50 8.60 -1.00
N LEU A 49 3.73 7.32 -1.34
CA LEU A 49 2.79 6.51 -2.08
C LEU A 49 2.26 5.38 -1.21
N PHE A 50 0.94 5.24 -1.22
CA PHE A 50 0.20 4.12 -0.67
C PHE A 50 -0.67 3.54 -1.78
N LEU A 51 -0.61 2.21 -1.95
CA LEU A 51 -1.42 1.49 -2.91
C LEU A 51 -2.16 0.37 -2.22
N VAL A 52 -3.36 0.09 -2.71
CA VAL A 52 -4.08 -1.14 -2.44
C VAL A 52 -3.97 -1.99 -3.68
N LEU A 53 -3.49 -3.21 -3.50
CA LEU A 53 -3.46 -4.23 -4.54
C LEU A 53 -4.50 -5.28 -4.20
N LYS A 54 -5.15 -5.83 -5.22
CA LYS A 54 -6.02 -7.00 -5.09
C LYS A 54 -5.43 -8.16 -5.87
N ASP A 55 -5.52 -9.35 -5.31
CA ASP A 55 -5.18 -10.58 -6.02
C ASP A 55 -6.20 -10.81 -7.14
N ASP A 56 -5.72 -10.90 -8.38
CA ASP A 56 -6.50 -11.36 -9.52
C ASP A 56 -6.18 -12.83 -9.76
N GLU A 57 -7.00 -13.71 -9.19
CA GLU A 57 -6.86 -15.17 -9.36
C GLU A 57 -6.78 -15.60 -10.83
N LYS A 58 -7.42 -14.86 -11.75
CA LYS A 58 -7.45 -15.23 -13.18
C LYS A 58 -6.13 -14.92 -13.87
N ALA A 59 -5.49 -13.83 -13.48
CA ALA A 59 -4.21 -13.39 -14.03
C ALA A 59 -3.01 -13.91 -13.22
N SER A 60 -3.27 -14.46 -12.02
CA SER A 60 -2.23 -14.89 -11.06
C SER A 60 -1.25 -13.75 -10.76
N GLU A 61 -1.78 -12.53 -10.63
CA GLU A 61 -1.02 -11.32 -10.35
C GLU A 61 -1.82 -10.38 -9.42
N TYR A 62 -1.09 -9.51 -8.71
CA TYR A 62 -1.71 -8.43 -7.96
C TYR A 62 -1.93 -7.22 -8.86
N VAL A 63 -3.16 -6.71 -8.90
CA VAL A 63 -3.54 -5.51 -9.67
C VAL A 63 -3.90 -4.36 -8.73
N VAL A 64 -3.64 -3.13 -9.15
CA VAL A 64 -3.99 -1.95 -8.35
C VAL A 64 -5.52 -1.82 -8.27
N VAL A 65 -6.04 -1.53 -7.08
CA VAL A 65 -7.44 -1.20 -6.89
C VAL A 65 -7.68 0.23 -7.37
N GLU A 66 -8.34 0.37 -8.52
CA GLU A 66 -8.70 1.68 -9.10
C GLU A 66 -10.12 2.14 -8.72
N ASN A 67 -10.89 1.28 -8.04
CA ASN A 67 -12.26 1.58 -7.64
C ASN A 67 -12.28 2.51 -6.40
N GLU A 68 -12.80 3.72 -6.55
CA GLU A 68 -12.85 4.73 -5.48
C GLU A 68 -13.63 4.28 -4.24
N ASP A 69 -14.74 3.54 -4.40
CA ASP A 69 -15.55 3.06 -3.27
C ASP A 69 -14.81 1.99 -2.46
N GLU A 70 -14.13 1.04 -3.11
CA GLU A 70 -13.28 0.06 -2.43
C GLU A 70 -12.15 0.76 -1.67
N ASN A 71 -11.56 1.75 -2.31
CA ASN A 71 -10.43 2.51 -1.79
C ASN A 71 -10.76 3.34 -0.53
N LEU A 72 -11.98 3.89 -0.43
CA LEU A 72 -12.45 4.59 0.78
C LEU A 72 -12.46 3.67 2.01
N VAL A 73 -12.79 2.39 1.85
CA VAL A 73 -12.77 1.42 2.97
C VAL A 73 -11.36 1.19 3.48
N PHE A 74 -10.36 1.16 2.59
CA PHE A 74 -8.97 1.00 2.98
C PHE A 74 -8.35 2.28 3.58
N GLU A 75 -8.89 3.46 3.27
CA GLU A 75 -8.38 4.73 3.81
C GLU A 75 -8.47 4.79 5.34
N ASP A 76 -9.61 4.38 5.91
CA ASP A 76 -9.80 4.31 7.36
C ASP A 76 -8.80 3.34 8.01
N LEU A 77 -8.61 2.16 7.40
CA LEU A 77 -7.70 1.12 7.88
C LEU A 77 -6.22 1.54 7.77
N ILE A 78 -5.85 2.22 6.69
CA ILE A 78 -4.51 2.81 6.51
C ILE A 78 -4.26 3.84 7.60
N THR A 79 -5.22 4.73 7.85
CA THR A 79 -5.11 5.77 8.87
C THR A 79 -4.92 5.16 10.26
N GLU A 80 -5.77 4.21 10.64
CA GLU A 80 -5.65 3.49 11.91
C GLU A 80 -4.29 2.76 12.02
N PHE A 81 -3.82 2.12 10.94
CA PHE A 81 -2.53 1.46 10.94
C PHE A 81 -1.38 2.44 11.19
N LEU A 82 -1.40 3.62 10.56
CA LEU A 82 -0.36 4.64 10.72
C LEU A 82 -0.36 5.25 12.12
N GLU A 83 -1.53 5.43 12.74
CA GLU A 83 -1.64 5.96 14.11
C GLU A 83 -1.10 5.00 15.16
N ASN A 84 -1.27 3.69 14.93
CA ASN A 84 -0.90 2.65 15.91
C ASN A 84 0.51 2.06 15.69
N ASN A 85 1.14 2.24 14.53
CA ASN A 85 2.46 1.67 14.21
C ASN A 85 3.57 2.72 14.05
N ASP A 86 4.84 2.30 14.07
CA ASP A 86 5.99 3.19 13.86
C ASP A 86 6.34 3.25 12.37
N VAL A 87 5.38 3.72 11.57
CA VAL A 87 5.56 3.90 10.13
C VAL A 87 6.07 5.33 9.90
N LYS A 88 7.39 5.47 9.85
CA LYS A 88 8.04 6.74 9.50
C LYS A 88 8.28 6.82 8.00
N VAL A 89 7.81 7.90 7.38
CA VAL A 89 8.26 8.27 6.04
C VAL A 89 9.80 8.28 6.01
N ILE A 90 10.38 7.48 5.12
CA ILE A 90 11.79 7.50 4.75
C ILE A 90 12.02 8.87 4.11
N ASP A 91 12.74 9.73 4.85
CA ASP A 91 13.01 11.15 4.56
C ASP A 91 13.05 11.47 3.05
N ASP A 92 11.96 12.06 2.54
CA ASP A 92 11.92 12.72 1.24
C ASP A 92 11.38 14.15 1.45
N PRO A 93 12.17 15.20 1.18
CA PRO A 93 11.77 16.58 1.43
C PRO A 93 10.58 17.04 0.57
N ASN A 94 10.14 16.22 -0.39
CA ASN A 94 8.94 16.43 -1.19
C ASN A 94 7.77 15.53 -0.77
N THR A 95 7.79 14.95 0.44
CA THR A 95 6.66 14.19 0.96
C THR A 95 5.49 15.12 1.23
N GLN A 96 4.74 15.37 0.17
CA GLN A 96 3.36 15.78 0.28
C GLN A 96 2.56 14.50 0.51
N LEU A 97 1.70 14.46 1.53
CA LEU A 97 0.59 13.50 1.65
C LEU A 97 -0.37 13.71 0.46
N LEU A 98 0.11 13.44 -0.75
CA LEU A 98 -0.53 13.71 -2.01
C LEU A 98 -0.27 12.50 -2.90
N THR A 99 -1.05 11.45 -2.73
CA THR A 99 -2.27 11.26 -3.51
C THR A 99 -2.76 9.83 -3.26
N ILE A 100 -3.76 9.70 -2.39
CA ILE A 100 -4.70 8.59 -2.40
C ILE A 100 -5.37 8.64 -3.79
N PHE A 101 -5.03 7.67 -4.65
CA PHE A 101 -5.58 7.45 -6.00
C PHE A 101 -5.52 8.65 -6.97
N LYS A 102 -4.39 8.79 -7.69
CA LYS A 102 -4.46 9.27 -9.07
C LYS A 102 -3.86 8.21 -9.96
N SER A 103 -4.75 7.38 -10.51
CA SER A 103 -4.58 6.88 -11.86
C SER A 103 -4.04 8.04 -12.70
N GLN A 104 -2.80 7.92 -13.15
CA GLN A 104 -2.36 8.73 -14.27
C GLN A 104 -3.25 8.27 -15.44
N GLN A 105 -4.34 8.99 -15.68
CA GLN A 105 -4.86 9.14 -17.03
C GLN A 105 -3.70 9.67 -17.85
N VAL A 106 -3.03 8.76 -18.56
CA VAL A 106 -2.20 9.13 -19.69
C VAL A 106 -3.18 9.57 -20.79
N GLU A 107 -2.89 10.75 -21.30
CA GLU A 107 -3.69 11.62 -22.17
C GLU A 107 -4.38 10.94 -23.37
N GLU A 108 -5.58 11.43 -23.72
CA GLU A 108 -5.99 11.65 -25.12
C GLU A 108 -6.20 13.15 -25.37
#